data_AF-A0A3D6B5C9-F1
#
_entry.id   AF-A0A3D6B5C9-F1
#
_cell.length_a   1.000
_cell.length_b   1.000
_cell.length_c   1.000
_cell.angle_alpha   90.00
_cell.angle_beta   90.00
_cell.angle_gamma   90.00
#
_symmetry.space_group_name_H-M   'P 1'
#
loop_
_entity.id
_entity.type
_entity.pdbx_description
1 polymer ?
#
loop_
_entity_poly.entity_id
_entity_poly.type
_entity_poly.pdbx_seq_one_letter_code
_entity_poly.pdbx_strand_id
1 'polypeptide(L)' 'NPQAAVLAYKATAHAAKEAGLGVNAGHDLNLDNLGYLLKEIPYIDEVSIGHALICDALYMGLEKTVKMYLAQTHVNK' A
#
# COMPACT_ATOMS: atom_id res chain seq x y z
N ASN A 1 -16.36 -3.66 3.36
CA ASN A 1 -16.62 -3.61 1.91
C ASN A 1 -15.46 -2.88 1.24
N PRO A 2 -14.43 -3.60 0.77
CA PRO A 2 -13.23 -3.00 0.17
C PRO A 2 -13.53 -2.12 -1.06
N GLN A 3 -14.49 -2.55 -1.89
CA GLN A 3 -14.86 -1.85 -3.13
C GLN A 3 -15.45 -0.47 -2.85
N ALA A 4 -16.29 -0.34 -1.82
CA ALA A 4 -16.84 0.95 -1.43
C ALA A 4 -15.79 1.85 -0.77
N ALA A 5 -14.92 1.29 0.10
CA ALA A 5 -13.93 2.05 0.84
C ALA A 5 -12.86 2.70 -0.07
N VAL A 6 -12.43 1.99 -1.11
CA VAL A 6 -11.36 2.46 -2.00
C VAL A 6 -11.78 3.64 -2.88
N LEU A 7 -13.08 3.89 -3.08
CA LEU A 7 -13.57 4.95 -3.97
C LEU A 7 -13.07 6.34 -3.55
N ALA A 8 -13.11 6.66 -2.26
CA ALA A 8 -12.64 7.94 -1.75
C ALA A 8 -11.13 8.12 -1.94
N TYR A 9 -10.35 7.04 -1.76
CA TYR A 9 -8.91 7.04 -1.97
C TYR A 9 -8.56 7.23 -3.45
N LYS A 10 -9.28 6.55 -4.36
CA LYS A 10 -9.10 6.72 -5.82
C LYS A 10 -9.37 8.14 -6.27
N ALA A 11 -10.47 8.74 -5.79
CA ALA A 11 -10.82 10.11 -6.13
C ALA A 11 -9.74 11.11 -5.65
N THR A 12 -9.26 10.93 -4.43
CA THR A 12 -8.21 11.79 -3.85
C THR A 12 -6.88 11.63 -4.60
N ALA A 13 -6.46 10.39 -4.86
CA ALA A 13 -5.23 10.10 -5.58
C ALA A 13 -5.29 10.64 -7.03
N HIS A 14 -6.45 10.54 -7.69
CA HIS A 14 -6.64 11.09 -9.03
C HIS A 14 -6.48 12.61 -9.05
N ALA A 15 -7.12 13.31 -8.11
CA ALA A 15 -7.01 14.76 -8.01
C ALA A 15 -5.56 15.22 -7.72
N ALA A 16 -4.85 14.50 -6.84
CA ALA A 16 -3.44 14.77 -6.56
C ALA A 16 -2.56 14.58 -7.82
N LYS A 17 -2.81 13.53 -8.59
CA LYS A 17 -2.13 13.27 -9.86
C LYS A 17 -2.41 14.35 -10.90
N GLU A 18 -3.65 14.80 -11.04
CA GLU A 18 -4.02 15.91 -11.93
C GLU A 18 -3.34 17.22 -11.54
N ALA A 19 -3.10 17.43 -10.25
CA ALA A 19 -2.34 18.56 -9.73
C ALA A 19 -0.81 18.41 -9.86
N GLY A 20 -0.31 17.30 -10.41
CA GLY A 20 1.12 17.04 -10.55
C GLY A 20 1.84 16.71 -9.24
N LEU A 21 1.10 16.27 -8.20
CA LEU A 21 1.66 15.85 -6.93
C LEU A 21 1.97 14.35 -6.92
N GLY A 22 3.06 13.98 -6.25
CA GLY A 22 3.31 12.58 -5.90
C GLY A 22 2.31 12.08 -4.86
N VAL A 23 2.03 10.78 -4.86
CA VAL A 23 1.03 10.15 -4.00
C VAL A 23 1.69 9.06 -3.15
N ASN A 24 1.71 9.26 -1.83
CA ASN A 24 2.18 8.26 -0.87
C ASN A 24 1.01 7.67 -0.08
N ALA A 25 1.16 6.45 0.43
CA ALA A 25 0.20 5.79 1.32
C ALA A 25 0.92 5.08 2.49
N GLY A 26 0.20 4.49 3.45
CA GLY A 26 0.87 3.72 4.50
C GLY A 26 0.07 3.36 5.74
N HIS A 27 -0.75 4.29 6.27
CA HIS A 27 -1.46 4.06 7.53
C HIS A 27 -2.39 2.84 7.43
N ASP A 28 -2.29 1.93 8.41
CA ASP A 28 -3.03 0.66 8.50
C ASP A 28 -2.89 -0.30 7.30
N LEU A 29 -1.84 -0.14 6.49
CA LEU A 29 -1.53 -1.12 5.44
C LEU A 29 -0.81 -2.35 6.01
N ASN A 30 -1.17 -3.51 5.49
CA ASN A 30 -0.62 -4.82 5.86
C ASN A 30 -0.57 -5.74 4.62
N LEU A 31 -0.14 -7.00 4.80
CA LEU A 31 -0.04 -7.97 3.70
C LEU A 31 -1.39 -8.31 3.04
N ASP A 32 -2.51 -8.14 3.74
CA ASP A 32 -3.84 -8.51 3.23
C ASP A 32 -4.46 -7.42 2.35
N ASN A 33 -4.16 -6.16 2.63
CA ASN A 33 -4.82 -5.02 1.98
C ASN A 33 -3.92 -4.24 1.00
N LEU A 34 -2.59 -4.33 1.15
CA LEU A 34 -1.64 -3.54 0.37
C LEU A 34 -1.77 -3.79 -1.14
N GLY A 35 -1.78 -5.07 -1.54
CA GLY A 35 -1.89 -5.44 -2.96
C GLY A 35 -3.19 -4.95 -3.60
N TYR A 36 -4.30 -4.97 -2.86
CA TYR A 36 -5.58 -4.46 -3.35
C TYR A 36 -5.55 -2.94 -3.57
N LEU A 37 -5.02 -2.17 -2.61
CA LEU A 37 -4.91 -0.72 -2.74
C LEU A 37 -4.03 -0.34 -3.94
N LEU A 38 -2.88 -0.98 -4.07
CA LEU A 38 -1.93 -0.73 -5.15
C LEU A 38 -2.53 -1.08 -6.53
N LYS A 39 -3.31 -2.15 -6.64
CA LYS A 39 -4.02 -2.49 -7.88
C LYS A 39 -5.06 -1.44 -8.27
N GLU A 40 -5.76 -0.87 -7.29
CA GLU A 40 -6.79 0.15 -7.52
C GLU A 40 -6.20 1.55 -7.80
N ILE A 41 -4.99 1.84 -7.29
CA ILE A 41 -4.27 3.11 -7.45
C ILE A 41 -2.81 2.81 -7.83
N PRO A 42 -2.53 2.44 -9.10
CA PRO A 42 -1.22 1.95 -9.51
C PRO A 42 -0.12 3.01 -9.60
N TYR A 43 -0.47 4.28 -9.38
CA TYR A 43 0.45 5.44 -9.41
C TYR A 43 0.76 5.98 -8.00
N ILE A 44 0.64 5.14 -6.97
CA ILE A 44 1.23 5.42 -5.66
C ILE A 44 2.76 5.30 -5.80
N ASP A 45 3.48 6.34 -5.40
CA ASP A 45 4.94 6.44 -5.51
C ASP A 45 5.65 5.70 -4.36
N GLU A 46 5.13 5.81 -3.14
CA GLU A 46 5.69 5.20 -1.94
C GLU A 46 4.61 4.67 -0.99
N VAL A 47 4.92 3.60 -0.28
CA VAL A 47 4.16 3.13 0.89
C VAL A 47 5.03 3.06 2.14
N SER A 48 4.63 3.73 3.22
CA SER A 48 5.35 3.71 4.50
C SER A 48 4.59 2.87 5.53
N ILE A 49 5.10 1.68 5.87
CA ILE A 49 4.42 0.71 6.73
C ILE A 49 5.25 0.40 7.98
N GLY A 50 4.68 0.65 9.16
CA GLY A 50 5.34 0.48 10.45
C GLY A 50 4.78 -0.68 11.26
N HIS A 51 3.70 -0.42 12.02
CA HIS A 51 3.16 -1.34 13.03
C HIS A 51 2.91 -2.76 12.49
N ALA A 52 2.19 -2.89 11.37
CA ALA A 52 1.89 -4.20 10.78
C ALA A 52 3.16 -4.97 10.37
N LEU A 53 4.13 -4.29 9.76
CA LEU A 53 5.41 -4.87 9.37
C LEU A 53 6.18 -5.39 10.58
N ILE A 54 6.24 -4.62 11.68
CA ILE A 54 6.94 -5.08 12.89
C ILE A 54 6.20 -6.24 13.56
N CYS A 55 4.87 -6.19 13.66
CA CYS A 55 4.07 -7.29 14.19
C CYS A 55 4.30 -8.60 13.41
N ASP A 56 4.28 -8.53 12.09
CA ASP A 56 4.58 -9.66 11.20
C ASP A 56 6.01 -10.18 11.38
N ALA A 57 6.99 -9.27 11.57
CA ALA A 57 8.39 -9.62 11.81
C ALA A 57 8.64 -10.37 13.11
N LEU A 58 7.79 -10.19 14.14
CA LEU A 58 7.89 -10.97 15.39
C LEU A 58 7.71 -12.47 15.15
N TYR A 59 6.91 -12.85 14.15
CA TYR A 59 6.62 -14.25 13.83
C TYR A 59 7.43 -14.79 12.65
N MET A 60 7.69 -13.95 11.64
CA MET A 60 8.35 -14.38 10.39
C MET A 60 9.85 -14.07 10.33
N GLY A 61 10.34 -13.19 11.21
CA GLY A 61 11.66 -12.56 11.10
C GLY A 61 11.65 -11.39 10.11
N LEU A 62 12.41 -10.32 10.43
CA LEU A 62 12.37 -9.05 9.71
C LEU A 62 12.69 -9.19 8.20
N GLU A 63 13.73 -9.96 7.85
CA GLU A 63 14.13 -10.13 6.45
C GLU A 63 13.01 -10.75 5.60
N LYS A 64 12.38 -11.81 6.10
CA LYS A 64 11.28 -12.47 5.41
C LYS A 64 10.08 -11.54 5.28
N THR A 65 9.75 -10.83 6.36
CA THR A 65 8.63 -9.88 6.35
C THR A 65 8.83 -8.78 5.31
N VAL A 66 10.00 -8.13 5.28
CA VAL A 66 10.31 -7.11 4.26
C VAL A 66 10.14 -7.65 2.84
N LYS A 67 10.63 -8.86 2.55
CA LYS A 67 10.46 -9.50 1.24
C LYS A 67 8.97 -9.72 0.89
N MET A 68 8.14 -10.08 1.87
CA MET A 68 6.71 -10.29 1.65
C MET A 68 5.96 -8.99 1.34
N TYR A 69 6.27 -7.91 2.05
CA TYR A 69 5.71 -6.59 1.76
C TYR A 69 6.17 -6.06 0.40
N LEU A 70 7.45 -6.21 0.07
CA LEU A 70 7.97 -5.86 -1.25
C LEU A 70 7.29 -6.68 -2.37
N ALA A 71 7.01 -7.96 -2.16
CA ALA A 71 6.32 -8.77 -3.17
C ALA A 71 4.92 -8.20 -3.53
N GLN A 72 4.24 -7.54 -2.58
CA GLN A 72 2.96 -6.87 -2.84
C GLN A 72 3.12 -5.60 -3.70
N THR A 73 4.27 -4.92 -3.64
CA THR A 73 4.51 -3.69 -4.42
C THR A 73 4.92 -3.97 -5.87
N HIS A 74 5.49 -5.14 -6.14
CA HIS A 74 5.91 -5.53 -7.49
C HIS A 74 4.77 -6.04 -8.38
N VAL A 75 3.54 -6.15 -7.86
CA VAL A 75 2.36 -6.54 -8.64
C VAL A 75 2.00 -5.49 -9.71
N ASN A 76 2.54 -4.27 -9.58
CA ASN A 76 2.30 -3.14 -10.48
C ASN A 76 3.48 -2.78 -11.40
N LYS A 77 4.55 -3.60 -11.45
CA LYS A 77 5.66 -3.40 -12.40
C LYS A 77 5.62 -4.41 -13.54
#